data_AF-A0A0B8PGJ9-F1
#
_entry.id   AF-A0A0B8PGJ9-F1
#
_cell.length_a   1.000
_cell.length_b   1.000
_cell.length_c   1.000
_cell.angle_alpha   90.00
_cell.angle_beta   90.00
_cell.angle_gamma   90.00
#
_symmetry.space_group_name_H-M   'P 1'
#
loop_
_entity.id
_entity.type
_entity.pdbx_description
1 polymer ?
#
loop_
_entity_poly.entity_id
_entity_poly.type
_entity_poly.pdbx_seq_one_letter_code
_entity_poly.pdbx_strand_id
1 'polypeptide(L)'
;MMEALRAVEQLVLDKTAFEFREELAVKASHLVYDGRWFTPLCRSILAASEELAQDVNGEVVIKLYKGHATVTQKRSDNSLYSEEFATFGEDEVYDQSHAGGFIRLYSLSSRIRALNEMKK
;
A
#
# COMPACT_ATOMS: atom_id res chain seq x y z
N MET A 1 -11.09 8.46 -11.86
CA MET A 1 -9.77 9.07 -11.51
C MET A 1 -9.21 8.46 -10.24
N MET A 2 -9.94 8.51 -9.10
CA MET A 2 -9.50 7.88 -7.83
C MET A 2 -9.16 6.38 -7.97
N GLU A 3 -10.06 5.58 -8.55
CA GLU A 3 -9.81 4.14 -8.76
C GLU A 3 -8.57 3.86 -9.62
N ALA A 4 -8.30 4.75 -10.59
CA ALA A 4 -7.13 4.63 -11.47
C ALA A 4 -5.83 4.88 -10.70
N LEU A 5 -5.77 6.01 -9.99
CA LEU A 5 -4.61 6.42 -9.21
C LEU A 5 -4.29 5.36 -8.14
N ARG A 6 -5.31 4.92 -7.40
CA ARG A 6 -5.14 3.89 -6.38
C ARG A 6 -4.59 2.58 -6.94
N ALA A 7 -4.98 2.20 -8.15
CA ALA A 7 -4.46 1.01 -8.80
C ALA A 7 -2.96 1.10 -9.12
N VAL A 8 -2.49 2.27 -9.58
CA VAL A 8 -1.06 2.52 -9.83
C VAL A 8 -0.29 2.57 -8.51
N GLU A 9 -0.80 3.29 -7.51
CA GLU A 9 -0.19 3.36 -6.17
C GLU A 9 0.01 1.97 -5.56
N GLN A 10 -0.93 1.04 -5.74
CA GLN A 10 -0.80 -0.35 -5.28
C GLN A 10 0.27 -1.16 -6.01
N LEU A 11 0.69 -0.75 -7.22
CA LEU A 11 1.80 -1.40 -7.93
C LEU A 11 3.14 -0.84 -7.49
N VAL A 12 3.21 0.46 -7.22
CA VAL A 12 4.48 1.19 -7.04
C VAL A 12 4.87 1.32 -5.58
N LEU A 13 3.92 1.57 -4.68
CA LEU A 13 4.22 1.81 -3.27
C LEU A 13 4.35 0.49 -2.50
N ASP A 14 5.33 0.43 -1.60
CA ASP A 14 5.36 -0.63 -0.60
C ASP A 14 4.17 -0.50 0.36
N LYS A 15 3.91 -1.58 1.11
CA LYS A 15 2.75 -1.65 2.00
C LYS A 15 2.70 -0.49 3.01
N THR A 16 3.81 -0.17 3.65
CA THR A 16 3.85 0.85 4.71
C THR A 16 3.74 2.26 4.13
N ALA A 17 4.39 2.52 2.99
CA ALA A 17 4.20 3.78 2.27
C ALA A 17 2.75 3.97 1.81
N PHE A 18 2.10 2.92 1.30
CA PHE A 18 0.70 2.96 0.89
C PHE A 18 -0.25 3.24 2.07
N GLU A 19 -0.04 2.56 3.21
CA GLU A 19 -0.79 2.81 4.45
C GLU A 19 -0.65 4.26 4.92
N PHE A 20 0.59 4.77 4.95
CA PHE A 20 0.86 6.16 5.34
C PHE A 20 0.21 7.17 4.37
N ARG A 21 0.27 6.90 3.06
CA ARG A 21 -0.39 7.70 2.02
C ARG A 21 -1.91 7.78 2.24
N GLU A 22 -2.56 6.69 2.65
CA GLU A 22 -3.99 6.70 3.00
C GLU A 22 -4.27 7.58 4.23
N GLU A 23 -3.43 7.51 5.27
CA GLU A 23 -3.57 8.38 6.43
C GLU A 23 -3.41 9.87 6.08
N LEU A 24 -2.44 10.19 5.23
CA LEU A 24 -2.22 11.55 4.74
C LEU A 24 -3.43 12.06 3.96
N ALA A 25 -4.01 11.23 3.09
CA ALA A 25 -5.21 11.59 2.32
C ALA A 25 -6.40 11.93 3.23
N VAL A 26 -6.62 11.15 4.30
CA VAL A 26 -7.66 11.44 5.29
C VAL A 26 -7.40 12.78 5.98
N LYS A 27 -6.19 13.02 6.49
CA LYS A 27 -5.83 14.29 7.16
C LYS A 27 -5.94 15.48 6.21
N ALA A 28 -5.49 15.34 4.96
CA ALA A 28 -5.62 16.35 3.92
C ALA A 28 -7.09 16.72 3.70
N SER A 29 -7.98 15.73 3.59
CA SER A 29 -9.41 15.97 3.34
C SER A 29 -10.06 16.80 4.45
N HIS A 30 -9.74 16.52 5.73
CA HIS A 30 -10.21 17.32 6.86
C HIS A 30 -9.71 18.76 6.81
N LEU A 31 -8.43 18.98 6.52
CA LEU A 31 -7.87 20.34 6.45
C LEU A 31 -8.48 21.17 5.33
N VAL A 32 -8.69 20.55 4.17
CA VAL A 32 -9.34 21.20 3.03
C VAL A 32 -10.79 21.54 3.37
N TYR A 33 -11.52 20.58 3.95
CA TYR A 33 -12.92 20.78 4.35
C TYR A 33 -13.07 21.91 5.38
N ASP A 34 -12.17 21.98 6.36
CA ASP A 34 -12.18 23.01 7.39
C ASP A 34 -11.65 24.39 6.91
N GLY A 35 -11.25 24.51 5.63
CA GLY A 35 -10.68 25.75 5.08
C GLY A 35 -9.26 26.08 5.58
N ARG A 36 -8.55 25.10 6.14
CA ARG A 36 -7.21 25.25 6.76
C ARG A 36 -6.05 25.01 5.77
N TRP A 37 -6.28 25.29 4.49
CA TRP A 37 -5.31 25.05 3.39
C TRP A 37 -3.97 25.77 3.57
N PHE A 38 -3.97 26.98 4.13
CA PHE A 38 -2.75 27.81 4.28
C PHE A 38 -1.87 27.41 5.48
N THR A 39 -2.29 26.43 6.28
CA THR A 39 -1.59 26.04 7.49
C THR A 39 -0.25 25.35 7.19
N PRO A 40 0.73 25.40 8.11
CA PRO A 40 1.98 24.64 7.98
C PRO A 40 1.73 23.13 7.81
N LEU A 41 0.71 22.59 8.49
CA LEU A 41 0.36 21.18 8.40
C LEU A 41 -0.09 20.78 6.99
N CYS A 42 -0.90 21.60 6.33
CA CYS A 42 -1.30 21.34 4.95
C CYS A 42 -0.08 21.34 4.01
N ARG A 43 0.84 22.30 4.17
CA ARG A 43 2.11 22.33 3.42
C ARG A 43 2.96 21.07 3.65
N SER A 44 3.06 20.59 4.88
CA SER A 44 3.79 19.35 5.20
C SER A 44 3.16 18.13 4.56
N ILE A 45 1.84 18.02 4.58
CA ILE A 45 1.13 16.89 3.95
C ILE A 45 1.32 16.91 2.43
N LEU A 46 1.20 18.08 1.80
CA LEU A 46 1.42 18.21 0.36
C LEU A 46 2.85 17.84 -0.04
N ALA A 47 3.86 18.28 0.73
CA ALA A 47 5.25 17.91 0.47
C ALA A 47 5.48 16.39 0.62
N ALA A 48 4.89 15.76 1.62
CA ALA A 48 4.96 14.31 1.78
C ALA A 48 4.22 13.56 0.65
N SER A 49 3.08 14.08 0.19
CA SER A 49 2.36 13.52 -0.95
C SER A 49 3.15 13.65 -2.26
N GLU A 50 3.85 14.76 -2.48
CA GLU A 50 4.72 14.94 -3.65
C GLU A 50 5.84 13.90 -3.67
N GLU A 51 6.50 13.68 -2.53
CA GLU A 51 7.56 12.67 -2.39
C GLU A 51 7.03 11.26 -2.70
N LEU A 52 5.89 10.89 -2.11
CA LEU A 52 5.26 9.59 -2.35
C LEU A 52 4.79 9.42 -3.80
N ALA A 53 4.55 10.50 -4.53
CA ALA A 53 4.06 10.45 -5.90
C ALA A 53 5.18 10.39 -6.95
N GLN A 54 6.46 10.61 -6.59
CA GLN A 54 7.57 10.72 -7.54
C GLN A 54 7.66 9.53 -8.50
N ASP A 55 7.53 8.32 -7.98
CA ASP A 55 7.63 7.09 -8.77
C ASP A 55 6.27 6.56 -9.26
N VAL A 56 5.17 7.21 -8.88
CA VAL A 56 3.80 6.76 -9.21
C VAL A 56 3.46 7.12 -10.65
N ASN A 57 3.94 6.28 -11.57
CA ASN A 57 3.66 6.35 -13.00
C ASN A 57 3.05 5.04 -13.50
N GLY A 58 2.24 5.09 -14.56
CA GLY A 58 1.68 3.89 -15.16
C GLY A 58 0.39 4.11 -15.94
N GLU A 59 -0.10 3.00 -16.50
CA GLU A 59 -1.31 2.94 -17.30
C GLU A 59 -2.34 2.02 -16.63
N VAL A 60 -3.60 2.44 -16.63
CA VAL A 60 -4.71 1.68 -16.04
C VAL A 60 -5.87 1.62 -17.02
N VAL A 61 -6.34 0.41 -17.30
CA VAL A 61 -7.55 0.18 -18.09
C VAL A 61 -8.74 0.08 -17.13
N ILE A 62 -9.74 0.92 -17.36
CA ILE A 62 -10.94 1.00 -16.52
C ILE A 62 -12.16 0.69 -17.37
N LYS A 63 -12.96 -0.26 -16.89
CA LYS A 63 -14.29 -0.54 -17.41
C LYS A 63 -15.31 0.36 -16.71
N LEU A 64 -16.05 1.14 -17.50
CA LEU A 64 -17.15 1.96 -17.02
C LEU A 64 -18.47 1.26 -17.33
N TYR A 65 -19.28 0.99 -16.30
CA TYR A 65 -20.56 0.34 -16.47
C TYR A 65 -21.56 0.79 -15.42
N LYS A 66 -22.75 1.26 -15.85
CA LYS A 66 -23.86 1.68 -14.97
C LYS A 66 -23.45 2.57 -13.79
N GLY A 67 -22.58 3.55 -14.04
CA GLY A 67 -22.11 4.48 -13.01
C GLY A 67 -21.03 3.90 -12.08
N HIS A 68 -20.44 2.75 -12.42
CA HIS A 68 -19.30 2.18 -11.73
C HIS A 68 -18.06 2.20 -12.60
N ALA A 69 -16.92 2.50 -11.98
CA ALA A 69 -15.60 2.40 -12.57
C ALA A 69 -14.89 1.20 -11.94
N THR A 70 -14.45 0.25 -12.76
CA THR A 70 -13.76 -0.95 -12.30
C THR A 70 -12.44 -1.08 -13.04
N VAL A 71 -11.35 -1.18 -12.29
CA VAL A 71 -10.02 -1.41 -12.86
C VAL A 71 -9.93 -2.84 -13.37
N THR A 72 -9.59 -3.00 -14.65
CA THR A 72 -9.46 -4.32 -15.28
C THR A 72 -8.01 -4.71 -15.54
N GLN A 73 -7.15 -3.74 -15.81
CA GLN A 73 -5.71 -3.95 -16.00
C GLN A 73 -4.94 -2.74 -15.48
N LYS A 74 -3.71 -3.00 -15.01
CA LYS A 74 -2.80 -1.97 -14.51
C LYS A 74 -1.36 -2.36 -14.85
N ARG A 75 -0.56 -1.40 -15.27
CA ARG A 75 0.86 -1.57 -15.60
C ARG A 75 1.63 -0.33 -15.13
N SER A 76 2.84 -0.54 -14.63
CA SER A 76 3.80 0.50 -14.30
C SER A 76 5.20 -0.03 -14.59
N ASP A 77 6.09 0.83 -15.07
CA ASP A 77 7.51 0.49 -15.21
C ASP A 77 8.22 0.47 -13.85
N ASN A 78 7.64 1.13 -12.83
CA ASN A 78 8.09 1.15 -11.44
C ASN A 78 7.34 0.13 -10.56
N SER A 79 6.79 -0.93 -11.16
CA SER A 79 6.02 -1.94 -10.44
C SER A 79 6.88 -2.77 -9.49
N LEU A 80 6.49 -2.86 -8.21
CA LEU A 80 7.03 -3.79 -7.23
C LEU A 80 6.48 -5.22 -7.39
N TYR A 81 5.44 -5.40 -8.21
CA TYR A 81 4.95 -6.73 -8.56
C TYR A 81 5.93 -7.42 -9.52
N SER A 82 6.34 -8.63 -9.16
CA SER A 82 7.06 -9.55 -10.03
C SER A 82 6.26 -10.85 -10.17
N GLU A 83 5.96 -11.24 -11.40
CA GLU A 83 5.23 -12.47 -11.71
C GLU A 83 6.01 -13.70 -11.26
N GLU A 84 7.33 -13.73 -11.48
CA GLU A 84 8.22 -14.83 -11.08
C GLU A 84 8.12 -15.13 -9.57
N PHE A 85 8.12 -14.10 -8.72
CA PHE A 85 7.99 -14.24 -7.26
C PHE A 85 6.56 -14.53 -6.79
N ALA A 86 5.54 -14.23 -7.63
CA ALA A 86 4.14 -14.38 -7.28
C ALA A 86 3.52 -15.69 -7.78
N THR A 87 4.14 -16.32 -8.79
CA THR A 87 3.64 -17.60 -9.32
C THR A 87 3.93 -18.74 -8.35
N PHE A 88 3.10 -19.78 -8.42
CA PHE A 88 3.40 -21.09 -7.81
C PHE A 88 4.26 -21.96 -8.75
N GLY A 89 4.91 -21.34 -9.75
CA GLY A 89 5.79 -21.98 -10.73
C GLY A 89 7.23 -22.14 -10.22
N GLU A 90 8.20 -22.14 -11.14
CA GLU A 90 9.63 -22.49 -10.92
C GLU A 90 10.18 -22.20 -9.50
N ASP A 91 10.62 -23.28 -8.84
CA ASP A 91 11.03 -23.34 -7.42
C ASP A 91 12.35 -22.61 -7.07
N GLU A 92 12.97 -21.88 -8.00
CA GLU A 92 14.32 -21.33 -7.79
C GLU A 92 14.33 -19.87 -7.28
N VAL A 93 13.22 -19.15 -7.35
CA VAL A 93 13.19 -17.68 -7.12
C VAL A 93 12.99 -17.31 -5.64
N TYR A 94 12.39 -18.19 -4.82
CA TYR A 94 12.13 -17.91 -3.40
C TYR A 94 12.29 -19.14 -2.50
N ASP A 95 13.18 -19.04 -1.50
CA ASP A 95 13.35 -20.08 -0.48
C ASP A 95 12.21 -20.05 0.55
N GLN A 96 11.27 -20.97 0.39
CA GLN A 96 10.11 -21.13 1.27
C GLN A 96 10.49 -21.52 2.71
N SER A 97 11.68 -22.08 2.95
CA SER A 97 12.12 -22.48 4.29
C SER A 97 12.27 -21.30 5.25
N HIS A 98 12.56 -20.10 4.71
CA HIS A 98 12.67 -18.87 5.48
C HIS A 98 11.35 -18.46 6.16
N ALA A 99 10.20 -18.81 5.56
CA ALA A 99 8.88 -18.42 6.08
C ALA A 99 8.63 -18.95 7.50
N GLY A 100 9.08 -20.17 7.80
CA GLY A 100 8.92 -20.76 9.13
C GLY A 100 9.67 -19.98 10.22
N GLY A 101 10.88 -19.50 9.92
CA GLY A 101 11.65 -18.64 10.81
C GLY A 101 10.98 -17.29 11.01
N PHE A 102 10.58 -16.65 9.91
CA PHE A 102 9.88 -15.37 9.93
C PHE A 102 8.61 -15.41 10.77
N ILE A 103 7.71 -16.38 10.54
CA ILE A 103 6.45 -16.50 11.29
C ILE A 103 6.72 -16.64 12.79
N ARG A 104 7.72 -17.44 13.19
CA ARG A 104 8.07 -17.62 14.60
C ARG A 104 8.54 -16.32 15.26
N LEU A 105 9.37 -15.54 14.57
CA LEU A 105 9.89 -14.27 15.08
C LEU A 105 8.82 -13.17 15.07
N TYR A 106 8.12 -13.01 13.95
CA TYR A 106 7.10 -11.97 13.76
C TYR A 106 5.92 -12.13 14.73
N SER A 107 5.55 -13.37 15.08
CA SER A 107 4.47 -13.66 16.05
C SER A 107 4.93 -13.81 17.50
N LEU A 108 6.23 -13.69 17.80
CA LEU A 108 6.80 -14.06 19.10
C LEU A 108 6.15 -13.32 20.28
N SER A 109 5.98 -12.01 20.15
CA SER A 109 5.38 -11.17 21.20
C SER A 109 3.92 -11.56 21.49
N SER A 110 3.13 -11.85 20.45
CA SER A 110 1.74 -12.32 20.58
C SER A 110 1.68 -13.71 21.23
N ARG A 111 2.61 -14.60 20.88
CA ARG A 111 2.70 -15.94 21.49
C ARG A 111 3.02 -15.88 22.99
N ILE A 112 3.96 -15.01 23.39
CA ILE A 112 4.31 -14.82 24.80
C ILE A 112 3.09 -14.31 25.59
N ARG A 113 2.34 -13.35 25.01
CA ARG A 113 1.11 -12.83 25.63
C ARG A 113 0.09 -13.94 25.89
N ALA A 114 -0.22 -14.75 24.89
CA ALA A 114 -1.15 -15.87 25.02
C ALA A 114 -0.70 -16.89 26.08
N LEU A 115 0.60 -17.23 26.12
CA LEU A 115 1.14 -18.14 27.14
C LEU A 115 1.03 -17.58 28.56
N ASN A 116 1.19 -16.27 28.73
CA ASN A 116 1.01 -15.61 30.03
C ASN A 116 -0.46 -15.58 30.46
N GLU A 117 -1.40 -15.45 29.52
CA GLU A 117 -2.84 -15.53 29.79
C GLU A 117 -3.28 -16.94 30.22
N MET A 118 -2.74 -17.99 29.61
CA MET A 118 -3.04 -19.38 29.98
C MET A 118 -2.48 -19.82 31.34
N LYS A 119 -1.53 -19.06 31.90
CA LYS A 119 -0.94 -19.33 33.23
C LYS A 119 -1.74 -18.69 34.36
N LYS A 120 -2.68 -17.79 34.05
CA LYS A 120 -3.63 -17.22 35.00
C LYS A 120 -4.81 -18.16 35.19
#